data_AF-A0A327MK17-F1
#
_entry.id   AF-A0A327MK17-F1
#
_cell.length_a   1.000
_cell.length_b   1.000
_cell.length_c   1.000
_cell.angle_alpha   90.00
_cell.angle_beta   90.00
_cell.angle_gamma   90.00
#
_symmetry.space_group_name_H-M   'P 1'
#
loop_
_entity.id
_entity.type
_entity.pdbx_description
1 polymer ?
#
loop_
_entity_poly.entity_id
_entity_poly.type
_entity_poly.pdbx_seq_one_letter_code
_entity_poly.pdbx_strand_id
1 'polypeptide(L)'
;MASQTQQAKDAITSLQSVAEAARSPAAPAAAGQPRSQAFDRAVALILENEGGFSNDPRDRGGMTNFGITARTYADFHGLALESVDEATMRALTREQAIEIYRSNYWNAACCDRLPPGLDLCVFDFGVNAGVRRAILLLQELVGVTQDGSVGAITLAATAACDPAELIGRYAERRLAYYRSLENFDAFGRGWTLRTTRMRDAAMRMAQARQPAMA
;
A
#
# COMPACT_ATOMS: atom_id res chain seq x y z
N MET A 1 -43.00 10.82 -27.79
CA MET A 1 -42.72 10.11 -26.52
C MET A 1 -41.73 8.96 -26.67
N ALA A 2 -41.73 8.17 -27.75
CA ALA A 2 -40.81 7.03 -27.91
C ALA A 2 -39.29 7.39 -27.94
N SER A 3 -38.93 8.57 -28.44
CA SER A 3 -37.51 9.00 -28.58
C SER A 3 -36.81 9.29 -27.25
N GLN A 4 -37.51 9.89 -26.28
CA GLN A 4 -36.95 10.19 -24.95
C GLN A 4 -36.72 8.91 -24.12
N THR A 5 -37.58 7.90 -24.29
CA THR A 5 -37.45 6.61 -23.61
C THR A 5 -36.26 5.80 -24.13
N GLN A 6 -35.93 5.91 -25.42
CA GLN A 6 -34.77 5.24 -25.99
C GLN A 6 -33.46 5.91 -25.55
N GLN A 7 -33.44 7.25 -25.56
CA GLN A 7 -32.27 8.03 -25.13
C GLN A 7 -31.93 7.81 -23.65
N ALA A 8 -32.94 7.61 -22.79
CA ALA A 8 -32.75 7.23 -21.40
C ALA A 8 -32.22 5.80 -21.23
N LYS A 9 -32.67 4.84 -22.04
CA LYS A 9 -32.19 3.45 -22.02
C LYS A 9 -30.75 3.33 -22.51
N ASP A 10 -30.38 4.09 -23.53
CA ASP A 10 -29.02 4.11 -24.08
C ASP A 10 -28.05 4.75 -23.09
N ALA A 11 -28.47 5.81 -22.39
CA ALA A 11 -27.69 6.42 -21.31
C ALA A 11 -27.49 5.47 -20.12
N ILE A 12 -28.54 4.74 -19.70
CA ILE A 12 -28.43 3.73 -18.64
C ILE A 12 -27.52 2.58 -19.05
N THR A 13 -27.62 2.11 -20.29
CA THR A 13 -26.77 1.02 -20.82
C THR A 13 -25.31 1.47 -20.90
N SER A 14 -25.05 2.72 -21.29
CA SER A 14 -23.72 3.32 -21.31
C SER A 14 -23.14 3.51 -19.91
N LEU A 15 -23.96 3.91 -18.93
CA LEU A 15 -23.52 4.00 -17.53
C LEU A 15 -23.29 2.62 -16.91
N GLN A 16 -24.07 1.61 -17.29
CA GLN A 16 -23.90 0.23 -16.84
C GLN A 16 -22.61 -0.38 -17.39
N SER A 17 -22.25 -0.13 -18.66
CA SER A 17 -20.99 -0.62 -19.25
C SER A 17 -19.76 0.06 -18.64
N VAL A 18 -19.84 1.35 -18.31
CA VAL A 18 -18.79 2.07 -17.56
C VAL A 18 -18.67 1.52 -16.13
N ALA A 19 -19.79 1.20 -15.48
CA ALA A 19 -19.81 0.60 -14.14
C ALA A 19 -19.35 -0.88 -14.14
N GLU A 20 -19.50 -1.62 -15.24
CA GLU A 20 -18.94 -2.96 -15.43
C GLU A 20 -17.43 -2.91 -15.68
N ALA A 21 -16.95 -1.98 -16.50
CA ALA A 21 -15.52 -1.76 -16.70
C ALA A 21 -14.81 -1.34 -15.40
N ALA A 22 -15.49 -0.60 -14.51
CA ALA A 22 -14.99 -0.22 -13.19
C ALA A 22 -15.07 -1.34 -12.13
N ARG A 23 -15.82 -2.43 -12.40
CA ARG A 23 -15.98 -3.60 -11.51
C ARG A 23 -14.99 -4.72 -11.76
N SER A 24 -14.11 -4.61 -12.76
CA SER A 24 -13.00 -5.54 -12.88
C SER A 24 -12.09 -5.41 -11.65
N PRO A 25 -11.87 -6.49 -10.87
CA PRO A 25 -10.77 -6.48 -9.93
C PRO A 25 -9.51 -6.18 -10.73
N ALA A 26 -8.69 -5.24 -10.26
CA ALA A 26 -7.40 -4.98 -10.87
C ALA A 26 -6.67 -6.33 -10.95
N ALA A 27 -6.39 -6.78 -12.17
CA ALA A 27 -5.52 -7.93 -12.36
C ALA A 27 -4.22 -7.65 -11.58
N PRO A 28 -3.70 -8.61 -10.79
CA PRO A 28 -2.39 -8.45 -10.19
C PRO A 28 -1.41 -8.07 -11.31
N ALA A 29 -0.51 -7.12 -11.06
CA ALA A 29 0.47 -6.70 -12.04
C ALA A 29 1.16 -7.96 -12.61
N ALA A 30 0.99 -8.18 -13.92
CA ALA A 30 1.46 -9.39 -14.58
C ALA A 30 2.97 -9.58 -14.31
N ALA A 31 3.36 -10.82 -13.99
CA ALA A 31 4.76 -11.19 -13.88
C ALA A 31 5.50 -10.74 -15.16
N GLY A 32 6.50 -9.86 -15.03
CA GLY A 32 7.29 -9.35 -16.14
C GLY A 32 7.19 -7.84 -16.44
N GLN A 33 6.32 -7.08 -15.75
CA GLN A 33 6.38 -5.60 -15.85
C GLN A 33 7.61 -5.05 -15.12
N PRO A 34 8.35 -4.10 -15.72
CA PRO A 34 9.49 -3.46 -15.06
C PRO A 34 9.04 -2.69 -13.81
N ARG A 35 9.89 -2.68 -12.79
CA ARG A 35 9.68 -1.90 -11.57
C ARG A 35 9.56 -0.42 -11.89
N SER A 36 8.60 0.26 -11.26
CA SER A 36 8.51 1.71 -11.39
C SER A 36 9.58 2.38 -10.54
N GLN A 37 10.08 3.54 -11.00
CA GLN A 37 11.03 4.33 -10.22
C GLN A 37 10.41 4.82 -8.89
N ALA A 38 9.08 4.96 -8.84
CA ALA A 38 8.35 5.27 -7.61
C ALA A 38 8.47 4.13 -6.59
N PHE A 39 8.24 2.89 -7.04
CA PHE A 39 8.44 1.70 -6.21
C PHE A 39 9.87 1.58 -5.72
N ASP A 40 10.87 1.72 -6.60
CA ASP A 40 12.28 1.56 -6.22
C ASP A 40 12.71 2.57 -5.15
N ARG A 41 12.25 3.82 -5.24
CA ARG A 41 12.47 4.83 -4.19
C ARG A 41 11.77 4.47 -2.89
N ALA A 42 10.52 4.02 -2.96
CA ALA A 42 9.72 3.72 -1.77
C ALA A 42 10.25 2.49 -1.02
N VAL A 43 10.59 1.41 -1.74
CA VAL A 43 11.11 0.18 -1.12
C VAL A 43 12.51 0.39 -0.53
N ALA A 44 13.33 1.27 -1.12
CA ALA A 44 14.61 1.64 -0.52
C ALA A 44 14.43 2.26 0.88
N LEU A 45 13.48 3.20 1.03
CA LEU A 45 13.17 3.82 2.33
C LEU A 45 12.63 2.82 3.36
N ILE A 46 11.86 1.82 2.92
CA ILE A 46 11.38 0.76 3.83
C ILE A 46 12.55 -0.12 4.27
N LEU A 47 13.37 -0.59 3.33
CA LEU A 47 14.49 -1.49 3.61
C LEU A 47 15.62 -0.83 4.41
N GLU A 48 15.78 0.49 4.38
CA GLU A 48 16.71 1.22 5.28
C GLU A 48 16.35 1.05 6.77
N ASN A 49 15.08 0.77 7.07
CA ASN A 49 14.62 0.54 8.43
C ASN A 49 14.58 -0.95 8.81
N GLU A 50 14.90 -1.84 7.88
CA GLU A 50 14.83 -3.29 8.05
C GLU A 50 16.19 -3.86 8.49
N GLY A 51 16.16 -4.74 9.50
CA GLY A 51 17.35 -5.44 9.99
C GLY A 51 17.72 -6.66 9.13
N GLY A 52 18.76 -7.37 9.55
CA GLY A 52 19.09 -8.69 9.00
C GLY A 52 18.20 -9.80 9.55
N PHE A 53 18.61 -11.05 9.32
CA PHE A 53 17.90 -12.23 9.82
C PHE A 53 17.68 -12.19 11.34
N SER A 54 16.47 -12.53 11.77
CA SER A 54 16.09 -12.74 13.17
C SER A 54 15.20 -13.98 13.31
N ASN A 55 15.32 -14.66 14.45
CA ASN A 55 14.52 -15.83 14.80
C ASN A 55 14.36 -15.85 16.34
N ASP A 56 13.52 -14.96 16.86
CA ASP A 56 13.26 -14.90 18.30
C ASP A 56 12.13 -15.88 18.67
N PRO A 57 12.35 -16.86 19.56
CA PRO A 57 11.31 -17.81 19.98
C PRO A 57 10.08 -17.17 20.63
N ARG A 58 10.20 -15.92 21.08
CA ARG A 58 9.11 -15.13 21.68
C ARG A 58 8.29 -14.39 20.63
N ASP A 59 8.80 -14.27 19.40
CA ASP A 59 8.10 -13.63 18.30
C ASP A 59 7.17 -14.63 17.61
N ARG A 60 5.91 -14.22 17.43
CA ARG A 60 4.91 -14.99 16.68
C ARG A 60 5.23 -15.03 15.18
N GLY A 61 6.03 -14.08 14.68
CA GLY A 61 6.47 -14.00 13.30
C GLY A 61 7.51 -15.06 12.89
N GLY A 62 8.22 -15.64 13.87
CA GLY A 62 9.26 -16.64 13.64
C GLY A 62 10.43 -16.09 12.81
N MET A 63 11.03 -16.96 11.98
CA MET A 63 12.16 -16.59 11.12
C MET A 63 11.79 -15.43 10.18
N THR A 64 12.55 -14.34 10.27
CA THR A 64 12.32 -13.12 9.50
C THR A 64 13.63 -12.60 8.93
N ASN A 65 13.67 -12.24 7.65
CA ASN A 65 14.84 -11.61 7.02
C ASN A 65 14.37 -10.53 6.03
N PHE A 66 15.03 -9.36 6.01
CA PHE A 66 14.59 -8.18 5.24
C PHE A 66 13.12 -7.77 5.50
N GLY A 67 12.58 -8.10 6.68
CA GLY A 67 11.17 -7.87 7.06
C GLY A 67 10.19 -8.90 6.53
N ILE A 68 10.67 -9.88 5.77
CA ILE A 68 9.86 -10.98 5.24
C ILE A 68 9.89 -12.14 6.22
N THR A 69 8.72 -12.49 6.76
CA THR A 69 8.55 -13.69 7.61
C THR A 69 8.59 -14.96 6.79
N ALA A 70 8.92 -16.10 7.40
CA ALA A 70 8.87 -17.42 6.75
C ALA A 70 7.47 -17.73 6.19
N ARG A 71 6.40 -17.27 6.86
CA ARG A 71 5.04 -17.38 6.36
C ARG A 71 4.82 -16.56 5.09
N THR A 72 5.22 -15.29 5.09
CA THR A 72 5.12 -14.43 3.90
C THR A 72 5.91 -15.01 2.72
N TYR A 73 7.11 -15.54 2.99
CA TYR A 73 7.93 -16.21 1.98
C TYR A 73 7.24 -17.47 1.44
N ALA A 74 6.75 -18.35 2.32
CA ALA A 74 6.05 -19.58 1.94
C ALA A 74 4.82 -19.27 1.08
N ASP A 75 3.97 -18.35 1.53
CA ASP A 75 2.74 -17.96 0.83
C ASP A 75 3.04 -17.38 -0.56
N PHE A 76 4.07 -16.53 -0.67
CA PHE A 76 4.50 -15.94 -1.95
C PHE A 76 5.00 -17.00 -2.95
N HIS A 77 5.71 -18.01 -2.47
CA HIS A 77 6.26 -19.07 -3.30
C HIS A 77 5.31 -20.27 -3.47
N GLY A 78 4.13 -20.26 -2.85
CA GLY A 78 3.19 -21.38 -2.87
C GLY A 78 3.72 -22.63 -2.16
N LEU A 79 4.54 -22.45 -1.12
CA LEU A 79 5.16 -23.51 -0.33
C LEU A 79 4.38 -23.78 0.95
N ALA A 80 4.47 -24.99 1.46
CA ALA A 80 4.06 -25.29 2.84
C ALA A 80 5.02 -24.61 3.82
N LEU A 81 4.51 -23.99 4.89
CA LEU A 81 5.35 -23.28 5.86
C LEU A 81 6.41 -24.21 6.48
N GLU A 82 6.06 -25.47 6.72
CA GLU A 82 6.95 -26.49 7.30
C GLU A 82 8.14 -26.83 6.40
N SER A 83 8.09 -26.48 5.11
CA SER A 83 9.18 -26.65 4.15
C SER A 83 10.16 -25.47 4.11
N VAL A 84 9.83 -24.35 4.78
CA VAL A 84 10.70 -23.17 4.85
C VAL A 84 11.52 -23.23 6.12
N ASP A 85 12.81 -23.54 5.97
CA ASP A 85 13.77 -23.64 7.07
C ASP A 85 14.66 -22.39 7.23
N GLU A 86 15.51 -22.40 8.25
CA GLU A 86 16.42 -21.28 8.54
C GLU A 86 17.43 -21.05 7.41
N ALA A 87 17.92 -22.12 6.78
CA ALA A 87 18.85 -22.00 5.65
C ALA A 87 18.19 -21.26 4.48
N THR A 88 16.93 -21.59 4.17
CA THR A 88 16.10 -20.91 3.17
C THR A 88 15.93 -19.42 3.51
N MET A 89 15.54 -19.11 4.74
CA MET A 89 15.30 -17.72 5.15
C MET A 89 16.58 -16.88 5.22
N ARG A 90 17.72 -17.48 5.56
CA ARG A 90 19.03 -16.81 5.50
C ARG A 90 19.54 -16.63 4.07
N ALA A 91 19.17 -17.52 3.16
CA ALA A 91 19.50 -17.44 1.74
C ALA A 91 18.61 -16.48 0.95
N LEU A 92 17.50 -16.01 1.53
CA LEU A 92 16.65 -14.97 0.95
C LEU A 92 17.52 -13.79 0.51
N THR A 93 17.47 -13.44 -0.78
CA THR A 93 18.21 -12.29 -1.29
C THR A 93 17.40 -11.00 -1.14
N ARG A 94 18.10 -9.86 -1.15
CA ARG A 94 17.45 -8.56 -1.14
C ARG A 94 16.52 -8.38 -2.33
N GLU A 95 16.92 -8.84 -3.51
CA GLU A 95 16.10 -8.78 -4.73
C GLU A 95 14.83 -9.62 -4.63
N GLN A 96 14.90 -10.81 -4.02
CA GLN A 96 13.71 -11.62 -3.74
C GLN A 96 12.78 -10.91 -2.75
N ALA A 97 13.33 -10.33 -1.67
CA ALA A 97 12.54 -9.55 -0.71
C ALA A 97 11.85 -8.35 -1.39
N ILE A 98 12.56 -7.62 -2.26
CA ILE A 98 12.00 -6.52 -3.06
C ILE A 98 10.83 -6.99 -3.92
N GLU A 99 10.93 -8.16 -4.55
CA GLU A 99 9.84 -8.68 -5.38
C GLU A 99 8.61 -9.06 -4.53
N ILE A 100 8.82 -9.61 -3.34
CA ILE A 100 7.75 -9.85 -2.36
C ILE A 100 7.10 -8.53 -1.95
N TYR A 101 7.89 -7.49 -1.66
CA TYR A 101 7.36 -6.15 -1.35
C TYR A 101 6.52 -5.58 -2.50
N ARG A 102 7.00 -5.74 -3.74
CA ARG A 102 6.32 -5.27 -4.94
C ARG A 102 4.96 -5.96 -5.08
N SER A 103 4.94 -7.28 -5.01
CA SER A 103 3.72 -8.06 -5.21
C SER A 103 2.72 -7.87 -4.07
N ASN A 104 3.14 -8.18 -2.84
CA ASN A 104 2.22 -8.37 -1.72
C ASN A 104 1.72 -7.05 -1.13
N TYR A 105 2.40 -5.94 -1.42
CA TYR A 105 2.09 -4.67 -0.79
C TYR A 105 1.91 -3.54 -1.82
N TRP A 106 2.91 -3.28 -2.67
CA TRP A 106 2.84 -2.16 -3.62
C TRP A 106 1.74 -2.37 -4.67
N ASN A 107 1.77 -3.50 -5.37
CA ASN A 107 0.80 -3.86 -6.40
C ASN A 107 -0.58 -4.11 -5.77
N ALA A 108 -0.62 -4.84 -4.65
CA ALA A 108 -1.85 -5.12 -3.92
C ALA A 108 -2.58 -3.85 -3.45
N ALA A 109 -1.82 -2.78 -3.12
CA ALA A 109 -2.38 -1.47 -2.76
C ALA A 109 -2.58 -0.53 -3.97
N CYS A 110 -2.29 -0.98 -5.19
CA CYS A 110 -2.33 -0.18 -6.41
C CYS A 110 -1.52 1.13 -6.31
N CYS A 111 -0.37 1.10 -5.63
CA CYS A 111 0.41 2.29 -5.32
C CYS A 111 0.86 3.09 -6.55
N ASP A 112 1.15 2.43 -7.68
CA ASP A 112 1.52 3.11 -8.94
C ASP A 112 0.42 4.05 -9.47
N ARG A 113 -0.83 3.90 -8.99
CA ARG A 113 -1.96 4.73 -9.38
C ARG A 113 -2.23 5.88 -8.40
N LEU A 114 -1.53 5.92 -7.27
CA LEU A 114 -1.69 6.95 -6.26
C LEU A 114 -0.77 8.16 -6.56
N PRO A 115 -1.11 9.37 -6.09
CA PRO A 115 -0.23 10.52 -6.16
C PRO A 115 1.12 10.25 -5.46
N PRO A 116 2.24 10.78 -5.99
CA PRO A 116 3.55 10.63 -5.34
C PRO A 116 3.55 11.17 -3.92
N GLY A 117 4.22 10.45 -3.04
CA GLY A 117 4.23 10.69 -1.60
C GLY A 117 3.09 9.93 -0.90
N LEU A 118 1.86 9.99 -1.43
CA LEU A 118 0.76 9.20 -0.88
C LEU A 118 0.98 7.70 -1.12
N ASP A 119 1.51 7.34 -2.29
CA ASP A 119 1.97 5.99 -2.63
C ASP A 119 2.91 5.40 -1.56
N LEU A 120 3.91 6.17 -1.09
CA LEU A 120 4.81 5.80 0.00
C LEU A 120 4.06 5.62 1.33
N CYS A 121 3.17 6.54 1.68
CA CYS A 121 2.42 6.47 2.94
C CYS A 121 1.53 5.21 3.01
N VAL A 122 0.80 4.92 1.92
CA VAL A 122 -0.08 3.74 1.82
C VAL A 122 0.75 2.47 1.80
N PHE A 123 1.85 2.43 1.05
CA PHE A 123 2.76 1.29 0.99
C PHE A 123 3.39 0.96 2.35
N ASP A 124 4.00 1.94 3.02
CA ASP A 124 4.66 1.73 4.32
C ASP A 124 3.66 1.30 5.41
N PHE A 125 2.46 1.89 5.42
CA PHE A 125 1.43 1.47 6.35
C PHE A 125 0.88 0.08 6.01
N GLY A 126 0.78 -0.25 4.72
CA GLY A 126 0.41 -1.58 4.24
C GLY A 126 1.40 -2.66 4.67
N VAL A 127 2.71 -2.37 4.66
CA VAL A 127 3.75 -3.27 5.16
C VAL A 127 3.60 -3.51 6.66
N ASN A 128 3.37 -2.45 7.43
CA ASN A 128 3.35 -2.54 8.90
C ASN A 128 2.02 -3.08 9.46
N ALA A 129 0.88 -2.69 8.87
CA ALA A 129 -0.44 -2.95 9.41
C ALA A 129 -1.40 -3.66 8.42
N GLY A 130 -0.90 -4.09 7.26
CA GLY A 130 -1.66 -4.79 6.24
C GLY A 130 -2.28 -3.86 5.18
N VAL A 131 -2.19 -4.29 3.92
CA VAL A 131 -2.65 -3.55 2.72
C VAL A 131 -4.10 -3.09 2.84
N ARG A 132 -5.01 -4.00 3.20
CA ARG A 132 -6.43 -3.68 3.30
C ARG A 132 -6.68 -2.53 4.28
N ARG A 133 -6.02 -2.53 5.43
CA ARG A 133 -6.16 -1.45 6.43
C ARG A 133 -5.66 -0.12 5.90
N ALA A 134 -4.53 -0.13 5.18
CA ALA A 134 -3.98 1.06 4.57
C ALA A 134 -4.93 1.68 3.52
N ILE A 135 -5.61 0.84 2.74
CA ILE A 135 -6.61 1.28 1.76
C ILE A 135 -7.88 1.81 2.45
N LEU A 136 -8.40 1.12 3.46
CA LEU A 136 -9.59 1.57 4.21
C LEU A 136 -9.37 2.94 4.84
N LEU A 137 -8.17 3.18 5.40
CA LEU A 137 -7.80 4.47 5.96
C LEU A 137 -7.80 5.57 4.88
N LEU A 138 -7.28 5.29 3.68
CA LEU A 138 -7.35 6.23 2.56
C LEU A 138 -8.80 6.54 2.20
N GLN A 139 -9.63 5.49 2.05
CA GLN A 139 -11.04 5.62 1.67
C GLN A 139 -11.85 6.43 2.70
N GLU A 140 -11.58 6.23 4.00
CA GLU A 140 -12.13 7.05 5.09
C GLU A 140 -11.82 8.54 4.87
N LEU A 141 -10.55 8.87 4.58
CA LEU A 141 -10.10 10.26 4.46
C LEU A 141 -10.64 10.97 3.20
N VAL A 142 -10.81 10.25 2.10
CA VAL A 142 -11.33 10.80 0.84
C VAL A 142 -12.86 10.69 0.73
N GLY A 143 -13.53 10.19 1.77
CA GLY A 143 -15.00 10.22 1.89
C GLY A 143 -15.73 9.24 0.97
N VAL A 144 -15.12 8.09 0.67
CA VAL A 144 -15.72 7.04 -0.16
C VAL A 144 -16.01 5.78 0.65
N THR A 145 -16.76 4.85 0.07
CA THR A 145 -17.03 3.55 0.70
C THR A 145 -15.73 2.83 1.04
N GLN A 146 -15.61 2.37 2.28
CA GLN A 146 -14.45 1.66 2.81
C GLN A 146 -14.53 0.15 2.46
N ASP A 147 -14.45 -0.18 1.17
CA ASP A 147 -14.48 -1.56 0.69
C ASP A 147 -13.11 -2.26 0.70
N GLY A 148 -12.02 -1.49 0.81
CA GLY A 148 -10.65 -1.97 0.80
C GLY A 148 -10.08 -2.19 -0.61
N SER A 149 -10.74 -1.69 -1.66
CA SER A 149 -10.32 -1.79 -3.06
C SER A 149 -10.01 -0.41 -3.67
N VAL A 150 -8.88 -0.29 -4.37
CA VAL A 150 -8.50 0.96 -5.04
C VAL A 150 -9.07 0.99 -6.46
N GLY A 151 -10.38 1.25 -6.55
CA GLY A 151 -11.12 1.41 -7.80
C GLY A 151 -11.15 2.84 -8.33
N ALA A 152 -11.87 3.06 -9.44
CA ALA A 152 -11.99 4.37 -10.08
C ALA A 152 -12.52 5.47 -9.14
N ILE A 153 -13.46 5.13 -8.25
CA ILE A 153 -14.04 6.06 -7.26
C ILE A 153 -12.99 6.52 -6.25
N THR A 154 -12.25 5.59 -5.64
CA THR A 154 -11.16 5.90 -4.70
C THR A 154 -10.11 6.81 -5.35
N LEU A 155 -9.74 6.52 -6.60
CA LEU A 155 -8.73 7.29 -7.32
C LEU A 155 -9.19 8.69 -7.70
N ALA A 156 -10.44 8.84 -8.16
CA ALA A 156 -11.02 10.14 -8.46
C ALA A 156 -11.11 11.03 -7.20
N ALA A 157 -11.57 10.46 -6.08
CA ALA A 157 -11.65 11.18 -4.80
C ALA A 157 -10.26 11.57 -4.27
N THR A 158 -9.27 10.68 -4.41
CA THR A 158 -7.88 10.94 -4.05
C THR A 158 -7.29 12.07 -4.89
N ALA A 159 -7.52 12.07 -6.21
CA ALA A 159 -7.00 13.08 -7.12
C ALA A 159 -7.64 14.47 -6.93
N ALA A 160 -8.81 14.54 -6.31
CA ALA A 160 -9.49 15.80 -6.00
C ALA A 160 -8.97 16.49 -4.72
N CYS A 161 -8.10 15.83 -3.95
CA CYS A 161 -7.51 16.37 -2.73
C CYS A 161 -6.18 17.08 -3.01
N ASP A 162 -5.82 18.06 -2.18
CA ASP A 162 -4.44 18.55 -2.14
C ASP A 162 -3.51 17.42 -1.63
N PRO A 163 -2.44 17.07 -2.37
CA PRO A 163 -1.57 15.97 -1.98
C PRO A 163 -0.89 16.17 -0.62
N ALA A 164 -0.44 17.39 -0.30
CA ALA A 164 0.27 17.64 0.96
C ALA A 164 -0.70 17.54 2.15
N GLU A 165 -1.89 18.12 2.03
CA GLU A 165 -2.93 18.01 3.04
C GLU A 165 -3.34 16.53 3.27
N LEU A 166 -3.56 15.78 2.19
CA LEU A 166 -3.95 14.37 2.29
C LEU A 166 -2.85 13.51 2.93
N ILE A 167 -1.58 13.73 2.58
CA ILE A 167 -0.43 13.05 3.22
C ILE A 167 -0.39 13.37 4.72
N GLY A 168 -0.60 14.64 5.10
CA GLY A 168 -0.67 15.06 6.51
C GLY A 168 -1.77 14.34 7.28
N ARG A 169 -3.00 14.38 6.75
CA ARG A 169 -4.18 13.71 7.34
C ARG A 169 -3.99 12.20 7.41
N TYR A 170 -3.37 11.58 6.40
CA TYR A 170 -3.06 10.16 6.40
C TYR A 170 -2.11 9.77 7.53
N ALA A 171 -1.03 10.54 7.70
CA ALA A 171 -0.06 10.31 8.77
C ALA A 171 -0.69 10.47 10.16
N GLU A 172 -1.53 11.49 10.36
CA GLU A 172 -2.24 11.71 11.63
C GLU A 172 -3.22 10.57 11.94
N ARG A 173 -4.02 10.17 10.96
CA ARG A 173 -5.00 9.09 11.14
C ARG A 173 -4.31 7.74 11.37
N ARG A 174 -3.14 7.50 10.77
CA ARG A 174 -2.28 6.35 11.05
C ARG A 174 -1.75 6.39 12.48
N LEU A 175 -1.25 7.53 12.97
CA LEU A 175 -0.82 7.66 14.36
C LEU A 175 -1.97 7.41 15.34
N ALA A 176 -3.17 7.89 15.02
CA ALA A 176 -4.37 7.63 15.82
C ALA A 176 -4.69 6.13 15.89
N TYR A 177 -4.54 5.40 14.78
CA TYR A 177 -4.66 3.93 14.77
C TYR A 177 -3.62 3.26 15.68
N TYR A 178 -2.35 3.65 15.59
CA TYR A 178 -1.33 3.06 16.46
C TYR A 178 -1.61 3.33 17.94
N ARG A 179 -2.02 4.55 18.28
CA ARG A 179 -2.38 4.94 19.65
C ARG A 179 -3.55 4.15 20.22
N SER A 180 -4.39 3.53 19.39
CA SER A 180 -5.49 2.68 19.85
C SER A 180 -5.08 1.21 20.04
N LEU A 181 -3.82 0.84 19.80
CA LEU A 181 -3.34 -0.53 20.02
C LEU A 181 -2.88 -0.71 21.48
N GLU A 182 -3.20 -1.87 22.07
CA GLU A 182 -2.87 -2.20 23.47
C GLU A 182 -1.38 -2.12 23.78
N ASN A 183 -0.53 -2.41 22.80
CA ASN A 183 0.92 -2.42 22.92
C ASN A 183 1.59 -1.08 22.54
N PHE A 184 0.83 0.01 22.43
CA PHE A 184 1.37 1.33 22.12
C PHE A 184 2.38 1.81 23.17
N ASP A 185 2.19 1.49 24.45
CA ASP A 185 3.15 1.89 25.49
C ASP A 185 4.55 1.30 25.27
N ALA A 186 4.62 0.08 24.72
CA ALA A 186 5.88 -0.60 24.43
C ALA A 186 6.52 -0.12 23.12
N PHE A 187 5.73 0.04 22.04
CA PHE A 187 6.26 0.24 20.67
C PHE A 187 5.92 1.61 20.05
N GLY A 188 5.06 2.39 20.69
CA GLY A 188 4.48 3.62 20.15
C GLY A 188 5.49 4.69 19.79
N ARG A 189 6.61 4.77 20.51
CA ARG A 189 7.73 5.67 20.13
C ARG A 189 8.31 5.32 18.76
N GLY A 190 8.53 4.02 18.50
CA GLY A 190 9.06 3.54 17.22
C GLY A 190 8.08 3.79 16.08
N TRP A 191 6.80 3.48 16.29
CA TRP A 191 5.75 3.75 15.30
C TRP A 191 5.60 5.24 15.01
N THR A 192 5.65 6.09 16.04
CA THR A 192 5.55 7.54 15.88
C THR A 192 6.71 8.07 15.03
N LEU A 193 7.94 7.67 15.38
CA LEU A 193 9.13 8.09 14.65
C LEU A 193 9.12 7.62 13.18
N ARG A 194 8.71 6.37 12.91
CA ARG A 194 8.57 5.85 11.54
C ARG A 194 7.52 6.65 10.77
N THR A 195 6.35 6.90 11.34
CA THR A 195 5.30 7.67 10.67
C THR A 195 5.75 9.09 10.35
N THR A 196 6.42 9.78 11.27
CA THR A 196 6.96 11.12 11.01
C THR A 196 7.99 11.10 9.87
N ARG A 197 8.97 10.18 9.91
CA ARG A 197 9.98 10.05 8.85
C ARG A 197 9.37 9.81 7.47
N MET A 198 8.41 8.89 7.39
CA MET A 198 7.74 8.54 6.13
C MET A 198 6.86 9.68 5.61
N ARG A 199 6.16 10.39 6.50
CA ARG A 199 5.42 11.61 6.14
C ARG A 199 6.35 12.67 5.55
N ASP A 200 7.48 12.94 6.19
CA ASP A 200 8.40 13.98 5.73
C ASP A 200 9.06 13.60 4.38
N ALA A 201 9.35 12.32 4.17
CA ALA A 201 9.79 11.81 2.87
C ALA A 201 8.69 11.94 1.79
N ALA A 202 7.45 11.58 2.13
CA ALA A 202 6.30 11.69 1.24
C ALA A 202 6.02 13.15 0.83
N MET A 203 6.12 14.10 1.76
CA MET A 203 5.98 15.53 1.48
C MET A 203 7.02 16.02 0.45
N ARG A 204 8.28 15.60 0.59
CA ARG A 204 9.33 15.91 -0.40
C ARG A 204 9.02 15.32 -1.78
N MET A 205 8.51 14.09 -1.83
CA MET A 205 8.12 13.44 -3.08
C MET A 205 6.94 14.14 -3.77
N ALA A 206 5.97 14.61 -2.99
CA ALA A 206 4.82 15.36 -3.51
C ALA A 206 5.24 16.73 -4.09
N GLN A 207 6.15 17.43 -3.41
CA GLN A 207 6.66 18.75 -3.84
C GLN A 207 7.54 18.68 -5.09
N ALA A 208 8.37 17.64 -5.24
CA ALA A 208 9.26 17.49 -6.38
C ALA A 208 8.54 17.37 -7.74
N ARG A 209 7.20 17.17 -7.75
CA ARG A 209 6.39 17.07 -8.96
C ARG A 209 5.56 18.32 -9.28
N GLN A 210 5.41 19.24 -8.33
CA GLN A 210 4.81 20.54 -8.59
C GLN A 210 5.93 21.48 -9.07
N PRO A 211 5.96 21.93 -10.35
CA PRO A 211 6.86 23.02 -10.70
C PRO A 211 6.49 24.20 -9.80
N ALA A 212 7.51 24.88 -9.26
CA ALA A 212 7.31 26.11 -8.50
C ALA A 212 6.42 27.03 -9.33
N MET A 213 5.20 27.31 -8.85
CA MET A 213 4.40 28.37 -9.44
C MET A 213 5.12 29.68 -9.10
N ALA A 214 5.88 30.17 -10.08
CA ALA A 214 6.42 31.52 -10.10
C ALA A 214 5.37 32.47 -10.68
#